data_AF-A0A4R5UE54-F1
#
_entry.id   AF-A0A4R5UE54-F1
#
_cell.length_a   1.000
_cell.length_b   1.000
_cell.length_c   1.000
_cell.angle_alpha   90.00
_cell.angle_beta   90.00
_cell.angle_gamma   90.00
#
_symmetry.space_group_name_H-M   'P 1'
#
loop_
_entity.id
_entity.type
_entity.pdbx_description
1 polymer ?
#
loop_
_entity_poly.entity_id
_entity_poly.type
_entity_poly.pdbx_seq_one_letter_code
_entity_poly.pdbx_strand_id
1 'polypeptide(L)'
;MAWNIPGNNKDNDSPDRKSGGDQGERNPWPPRRTGGGGGRGGRGNGGGGFDRILDQFRGLFGGGFGGGNPLRWIVPVLIVVLLLNCFVLVGETQRGVVLRFGQVARVMQPGPNLKLPWPIERVTKVDATTVQSYSNTVPVLTRDENIVVVSFNVQYRVGDATQYLFGTRNAREMLEQTALSAVREQIGRVNLDAALNARGPISTAAQTSLQASLDSYRTGLFVNELNLQDARPPEEVKAAFDEVNSAQQMNEQLVKEAGAYAAKIVPEARGESERIRSQAEGYKTAEIARATGDATRFSLLVDAYAGAQDVTRKRLWLETVQSVLAENRVVVGGDGRQLIYVPMAGQGGAQSAPSVIPPEVLSPAVEATRGTTSNAAPAPAARNLPRPPREGATR
;
A
#
# COMPACT_ATOMS: atom_id res chain seq x y z
N MET A 1 -1.51 57.65 51.60
CA MET A 1 -1.39 57.59 50.13
C MET A 1 -2.69 58.22 49.60
N ALA A 2 -2.78 59.47 49.12
CA ALA A 2 -1.82 60.31 48.38
C ALA A 2 -1.39 59.64 47.06
N TRP A 3 -1.48 60.25 45.87
CA TRP A 3 -1.51 61.67 45.45
C TRP A 3 -2.75 62.02 44.57
N ASN A 4 -3.32 63.25 44.50
CA ASN A 4 -2.86 64.55 43.95
C ASN A 4 -2.64 64.56 42.40
N ILE A 5 -3.40 65.31 41.56
CA ILE A 5 -3.48 66.80 41.34
C ILE A 5 -2.35 67.30 40.41
N PRO A 6 -2.49 68.35 39.54
CA PRO A 6 -3.61 69.31 39.27
C PRO A 6 -4.30 69.07 37.90
N GLY A 7 -5.22 69.86 37.34
CA GLY A 7 -5.78 71.22 37.57
C GLY A 7 -6.07 71.85 36.18
N ASN A 8 -6.60 73.07 35.98
CA ASN A 8 -7.23 74.09 36.83
C ASN A 8 -8.20 74.90 35.89
N ASN A 9 -8.92 76.00 36.18
CA ASN A 9 -9.04 76.94 37.30
C ASN A 9 -10.47 77.58 37.33
N LYS A 10 -10.77 78.43 38.33
CA LYS A 10 -11.84 79.44 38.33
C LYS A 10 -11.40 80.64 39.17
N ASP A 11 -11.77 81.84 38.75
CA ASP A 11 -11.75 83.03 39.61
C ASP A 11 -13.10 83.76 39.52
N ASN A 12 -13.65 84.16 40.67
CA ASN A 12 -14.73 85.13 40.79
C ASN A 12 -14.10 86.50 41.10
N ASP A 13 -14.84 87.60 40.88
CA ASP A 13 -15.24 88.44 42.02
C ASP A 13 -16.30 89.50 41.66
N SER A 14 -16.77 90.20 42.69
CA SER A 14 -17.78 91.28 42.70
C SER A 14 -17.50 92.15 43.95
N PRO A 15 -18.19 93.28 44.23
CA PRO A 15 -19.31 93.94 43.53
C PRO A 15 -19.08 95.47 43.33
N ASP A 16 -20.11 96.26 42.95
CA ASP A 16 -20.86 97.16 43.88
C ASP A 16 -21.68 98.31 43.19
N ARG A 17 -22.89 98.57 43.73
CA ARG A 17 -23.69 99.83 43.78
C ARG A 17 -24.16 100.70 42.56
N LYS A 18 -25.45 101.11 42.69
CA LYS A 18 -26.12 102.41 42.35
C LYS A 18 -26.39 102.73 40.86
N SER A 19 -27.37 103.60 40.47
CA SER A 19 -28.60 104.15 41.13
C SER A 19 -29.44 104.96 40.10
N GLY A 20 -30.78 105.06 40.26
CA GLY A 20 -31.71 105.73 39.32
C GLY A 20 -32.21 104.78 38.21
N GLY A 21 -33.39 104.91 37.60
CA GLY A 21 -34.31 106.04 37.42
C GLY A 21 -34.49 106.27 35.90
N ASP A 22 -35.67 106.49 35.30
CA ASP A 22 -37.01 106.80 35.83
C ASP A 22 -38.10 106.55 34.73
N GLN A 23 -39.41 106.53 35.09
CA GLN A 23 -40.62 106.51 34.21
C GLN A 23 -40.80 105.30 33.23
N GLY A 24 -42.01 104.84 32.85
CA GLY A 24 -43.39 105.26 33.14
C GLY A 24 -44.45 104.15 32.84
N GLU A 25 -45.73 104.53 32.84
CA GLU A 25 -47.02 103.80 32.78
C GLU A 25 -47.10 102.51 31.91
N ARG A 26 -47.80 101.40 32.23
CA ARG A 26 -49.09 101.07 32.90
C ARG A 26 -50.40 101.15 32.04
N ASN A 27 -50.93 99.95 31.74
CA ASN A 27 -52.37 99.56 31.64
C ASN A 27 -53.07 99.61 30.23
N PRO A 28 -54.38 99.25 30.05
CA PRO A 28 -54.78 97.84 29.86
C PRO A 28 -55.88 97.50 28.79
N TRP A 29 -55.76 96.33 28.13
CA TRP A 29 -56.84 95.44 27.59
C TRP A 29 -57.68 95.87 26.33
N PRO A 30 -58.47 94.95 25.67
CA PRO A 30 -58.89 94.97 24.23
C PRO A 30 -60.40 95.34 24.02
N PRO A 31 -61.22 94.91 22.99
CA PRO A 31 -61.06 94.10 21.74
C PRO A 31 -61.87 94.56 20.48
N ARG A 32 -61.98 93.73 19.41
CA ARG A 32 -63.21 93.53 18.57
C ARG A 32 -63.16 92.32 17.57
N ARG A 33 -64.27 92.04 16.85
CA ARG A 33 -64.61 90.79 16.09
C ARG A 33 -64.84 90.99 14.57
N THR A 34 -64.71 89.90 13.77
CA THR A 34 -65.41 89.54 12.48
C THR A 34 -64.95 88.13 12.01
N GLY A 35 -65.65 87.27 11.25
CA GLY A 35 -67.08 87.20 10.85
C GLY A 35 -67.35 86.35 9.57
N GLY A 36 -68.19 85.28 9.64
CA GLY A 36 -68.60 84.40 8.50
C GLY A 36 -67.56 83.31 8.09
N GLY A 37 -67.87 82.18 7.42
CA GLY A 37 -69.16 81.50 7.07
C GLY A 37 -69.31 81.14 5.57
N GLY A 38 -69.69 79.93 5.09
CA GLY A 38 -69.84 78.61 5.72
C GLY A 38 -70.65 77.56 4.87
N GLY A 39 -70.14 76.33 4.66
CA GLY A 39 -70.79 75.20 3.93
C GLY A 39 -69.98 73.89 4.10
N ARG A 40 -70.55 72.67 4.25
CA ARG A 40 -71.25 71.77 3.28
C ARG A 40 -70.41 71.46 2.01
N GLY A 41 -70.15 70.21 1.61
CA GLY A 41 -70.42 68.87 2.18
C GLY A 41 -70.34 67.75 1.11
N GLY A 42 -70.16 66.46 1.48
CA GLY A 42 -70.12 65.35 0.50
C GLY A 42 -69.98 63.93 1.11
N ARG A 43 -70.51 62.90 0.42
CA ARG A 43 -70.45 61.47 0.79
C ARG A 43 -70.14 60.59 -0.45
N GLY A 44 -69.49 59.44 -0.21
CA GLY A 44 -69.22 58.36 -1.20
C GLY A 44 -67.83 57.77 -0.92
N ASN A 45 -67.62 56.57 -0.37
CA ASN A 45 -68.16 55.21 -0.62
C ASN A 45 -67.56 54.52 -1.86
N GLY A 46 -67.02 53.30 -1.67
CA GLY A 46 -66.56 52.40 -2.74
C GLY A 46 -65.04 52.40 -2.98
N GLY A 47 -64.30 51.64 -2.17
CA GLY A 47 -62.85 51.39 -2.33
C GLY A 47 -62.40 50.28 -1.38
N GLY A 48 -61.50 49.39 -1.81
CA GLY A 48 -61.26 48.11 -1.15
C GLY A 48 -60.58 48.24 0.23
N GLY A 49 -60.76 47.21 1.07
CA GLY A 49 -60.03 47.11 2.34
C GLY A 49 -58.50 47.10 2.16
N PHE A 50 -58.04 46.55 1.03
CA PHE A 50 -56.63 46.59 0.62
C PHE A 50 -56.18 47.99 0.16
N ASP A 51 -57.01 48.76 -0.56
CA ASP A 51 -56.64 50.11 -1.00
C ASP A 51 -56.33 51.03 0.18
N ARG A 52 -57.12 50.99 1.26
CA ARG A 52 -56.83 51.80 2.46
C ARG A 52 -55.52 51.39 3.14
N ILE A 53 -55.17 50.11 3.12
CA ILE A 53 -53.91 49.62 3.69
C ILE A 53 -52.74 50.06 2.78
N LEU A 54 -52.89 49.96 1.45
CA LEU A 54 -51.91 50.46 0.50
C LEU A 54 -51.74 51.98 0.59
N ASP A 55 -52.81 52.77 0.65
CA ASP A 55 -52.75 54.22 0.75
C ASP A 55 -52.26 54.71 2.13
N GLN A 56 -52.49 53.95 3.21
CA GLN A 56 -51.87 54.23 4.50
C GLN A 56 -50.37 53.93 4.49
N PHE A 57 -49.93 52.90 3.75
CA PHE A 57 -48.50 52.66 3.46
C PHE A 57 -47.91 53.74 2.53
N ARG A 58 -48.68 54.17 1.53
CA ARG A 58 -48.30 55.20 0.55
C ARG A 58 -48.23 56.59 1.20
N GLY A 59 -49.07 56.89 2.18
CA GLY A 59 -48.98 58.09 3.01
C GLY A 59 -47.70 58.13 3.87
N LEU A 60 -47.09 56.97 4.16
CA LEU A 60 -45.78 56.87 4.79
C LEU A 60 -44.61 57.09 3.80
N PHE A 61 -44.82 56.81 2.51
CA PHE A 61 -43.79 56.83 1.45
C PHE A 61 -43.88 58.01 0.46
N GLY A 62 -45.02 58.70 0.42
CA GLY A 62 -45.37 59.68 -0.61
C GLY A 62 -45.61 61.08 -0.05
N GLY A 63 -44.57 61.70 0.50
CA GLY A 63 -44.68 63.07 1.03
C GLY A 63 -43.37 63.74 1.39
N GLY A 64 -42.97 64.74 0.59
CA GLY A 64 -42.02 65.79 0.95
C GLY A 64 -40.58 65.37 1.27
N PHE A 65 -39.63 65.77 0.42
CA PHE A 65 -38.19 65.54 0.61
C PHE A 65 -37.53 66.39 1.72
N GLY A 66 -38.33 66.96 2.63
CA GLY A 66 -37.88 67.71 3.82
C GLY A 66 -38.78 67.41 5.01
N GLY A 67 -38.18 67.00 6.14
CA GLY A 67 -38.90 66.62 7.36
C GLY A 67 -38.18 65.48 8.11
N GLY A 68 -37.40 65.83 9.14
CA GLY A 68 -36.45 64.95 9.83
C GLY A 68 -37.05 63.94 10.81
N ASN A 69 -38.04 63.15 10.39
CA ASN A 69 -38.55 62.04 11.21
C ASN A 69 -37.64 60.80 11.04
N PRO A 70 -37.01 60.23 12.10
CA PRO A 70 -36.09 59.09 11.93
C PRO A 70 -36.77 57.82 11.40
N LEU A 71 -38.08 57.63 11.65
CA LEU A 71 -38.82 56.44 11.24
C LEU A 71 -38.82 56.17 9.71
N ARG A 72 -38.76 57.21 8.87
CA ARG A 72 -38.70 57.04 7.40
C ARG A 72 -37.39 56.42 6.91
N TRP A 73 -36.32 56.41 7.73
CA TRP A 73 -35.09 55.67 7.46
C TRP A 73 -35.09 54.24 8.03
N ILE A 74 -35.86 53.98 9.10
CA ILE A 74 -35.93 52.64 9.72
C ILE A 74 -36.45 51.60 8.73
N VAL A 75 -37.49 51.91 7.93
CA VAL A 75 -38.05 50.97 6.96
C VAL A 75 -37.05 50.56 5.86
N PRO A 76 -36.41 51.47 5.11
CA PRO A 76 -35.40 51.07 4.11
C PRO A 76 -34.16 50.44 4.74
N VAL A 77 -33.69 50.89 5.92
CA VAL A 77 -32.58 50.24 6.62
C VAL A 77 -32.93 48.81 7.04
N LEU A 78 -34.15 48.58 7.55
CA LEU A 78 -34.63 47.25 7.90
C LEU A 78 -34.71 46.35 6.65
N ILE A 79 -35.18 46.86 5.51
CA ILE A 79 -35.22 46.11 4.24
C ILE A 79 -33.81 45.78 3.74
N VAL A 80 -32.86 46.73 3.81
CA VAL A 80 -31.45 46.50 3.44
C VAL A 80 -30.80 45.45 4.36
N VAL A 81 -31.02 45.53 5.67
CA VAL A 81 -30.56 44.52 6.64
C VAL A 81 -31.21 43.15 6.37
N LEU A 82 -32.49 43.12 6.01
CA LEU A 82 -33.21 41.89 5.64
C LEU A 82 -32.58 41.24 4.41
N LEU A 83 -32.35 42.02 3.34
CA LEU A 83 -31.74 41.56 2.09
C LEU A 83 -30.29 41.09 2.27
N LEU A 84 -29.49 41.80 3.07
CA LEU A 84 -28.14 41.37 3.45
C LEU A 84 -28.17 40.07 4.28
N ASN A 85 -29.16 39.90 5.16
CA ASN A 85 -29.36 38.67 5.93
C ASN A 85 -29.81 37.48 5.05
N CYS A 86 -30.42 37.73 3.88
CA CYS A 86 -30.80 36.68 2.93
C CYS A 86 -29.60 36.06 2.19
N PHE A 87 -28.46 36.75 2.09
CA PHE A 87 -27.30 36.25 1.36
C PHE A 87 -26.40 35.37 2.24
N VAL A 88 -26.13 34.14 1.82
CA VAL A 88 -25.20 33.22 2.49
C VAL A 88 -24.26 32.59 1.46
N LEU A 89 -22.96 32.81 1.66
CA LEU A 89 -21.92 32.07 0.95
C LEU A 89 -21.71 30.70 1.62
N VAL A 90 -21.75 29.62 0.86
CA VAL A 90 -21.37 28.26 1.28
C VAL A 90 -20.03 27.91 0.61
N GLY A 91 -19.06 27.44 1.39
CA GLY A 91 -17.72 27.10 0.86
C GLY A 91 -17.74 25.84 0.00
N GLU A 92 -16.72 25.67 -0.85
CA GLU A 92 -16.60 24.55 -1.81
C GLU A 92 -16.55 23.16 -1.14
N THR A 93 -15.99 23.09 0.07
CA THR A 93 -15.98 21.88 0.89
C THR A 93 -17.28 21.64 1.67
N GLN A 94 -18.19 22.62 1.70
CA GLN A 94 -19.33 22.66 2.61
C GLN A 94 -20.67 22.49 1.92
N ARG A 95 -21.65 21.99 2.67
CA ARG A 95 -23.07 21.99 2.30
C ARG A 95 -23.88 22.64 3.40
N GLY A 96 -24.83 23.49 3.01
CA GLY A 96 -25.72 24.17 3.95
C GLY A 96 -27.06 23.45 4.04
N VAL A 97 -27.39 22.81 5.16
CA VAL A 97 -28.73 22.25 5.35
C VAL A 97 -29.66 23.36 5.86
N VAL A 98 -30.74 23.61 5.11
CA VAL A 98 -31.68 24.69 5.39
C VAL A 98 -32.89 24.15 6.14
N LEU A 99 -33.11 24.68 7.34
CA LEU A 99 -34.27 24.39 8.17
C LEU A 99 -35.31 25.50 8.02
N ARG A 100 -36.54 25.14 7.63
CA ARG A 100 -37.74 26.01 7.71
C ARG A 100 -38.54 25.62 8.94
N PHE A 101 -38.67 26.53 9.90
CA PHE A 101 -39.37 26.27 11.18
C PHE A 101 -38.96 24.96 11.89
N GLY A 102 -37.72 24.49 11.68
CA GLY A 102 -37.19 23.23 12.24
C GLY A 102 -37.29 22.01 11.32
N GLN A 103 -38.04 22.06 10.22
CA GLN A 103 -38.08 20.98 9.21
C GLN A 103 -37.00 21.17 8.13
N VAL A 104 -36.38 20.09 7.67
CA VAL A 104 -35.41 20.11 6.57
C VAL A 104 -36.14 20.47 5.26
N ALA A 105 -35.78 21.60 4.67
CA ALA A 105 -36.46 22.13 3.49
C ALA A 105 -35.67 21.98 2.19
N ARG A 106 -34.34 22.11 2.24
CA ARG A 106 -33.43 21.99 1.09
C ARG A 106 -31.98 21.88 1.55
N VAL A 107 -31.13 21.31 0.70
CA VAL A 107 -29.67 21.40 0.82
C VAL A 107 -29.16 22.47 -0.14
N MET A 108 -28.41 23.44 0.37
CA MET A 108 -27.65 24.41 -0.41
C MET A 108 -26.37 23.75 -0.92
N GLN A 109 -26.20 23.79 -2.24
CA GLN A 109 -24.95 23.44 -2.92
C GLN A 109 -23.89 24.54 -2.65
N PRO A 110 -22.59 24.28 -2.88
CA PRO A 110 -21.55 25.30 -2.71
C PRO A 110 -21.79 26.58 -3.52
N GLY A 111 -21.24 27.71 -3.06
CA GLY A 111 -21.36 29.01 -3.71
C GLY A 111 -22.40 29.96 -3.08
N PRO A 112 -22.80 31.02 -3.81
CA PRO A 112 -23.71 32.04 -3.31
C PRO A 112 -25.15 31.53 -3.28
N ASN A 113 -25.75 31.46 -2.10
CA ASN A 113 -27.12 30.97 -1.90
C ASN A 113 -28.00 32.05 -1.25
N LEU A 114 -29.27 32.12 -1.69
CA LEU A 114 -30.30 32.95 -1.07
C LEU A 114 -31.13 32.12 -0.10
N LYS A 115 -31.06 32.48 1.19
CA LYS A 115 -31.97 32.02 2.24
C LYS A 115 -33.05 33.07 2.51
N LEU A 116 -34.17 32.64 3.12
CA LEU A 116 -35.12 33.57 3.74
C LEU A 116 -34.49 34.22 4.99
N PRO A 117 -34.97 35.40 5.41
CA PRO A 117 -34.47 36.07 6.60
C PRO A 117 -34.81 35.27 7.86
N TRP A 118 -34.00 35.46 8.90
CA TRP A 118 -34.33 34.96 10.23
C TRP A 118 -35.63 35.63 10.72
N PRO A 119 -36.59 34.90 11.33
CA PRO A 119 -36.47 33.56 11.90
C PRO A 119 -36.89 32.39 11.00
N ILE A 120 -37.31 32.64 9.74
CA ILE A 120 -38.01 31.63 8.90
C ILE A 120 -37.06 30.50 8.46
N GLU A 121 -35.90 30.85 7.90
CA GLU A 121 -34.85 29.88 7.53
C GLU A 121 -33.62 30.01 8.43
N ARG A 122 -33.15 28.86 8.94
CA ARG A 122 -31.82 28.69 9.56
C ARG A 122 -30.96 27.80 8.66
N VAL A 123 -29.65 28.03 8.63
CA VAL A 123 -28.71 27.25 7.80
C VAL A 123 -27.61 26.70 8.68
N THR A 124 -27.50 25.36 8.73
CA THR A 124 -26.38 24.66 9.39
C THR A 124 -25.39 24.25 8.31
N LYS A 125 -24.12 24.63 8.46
CA LYS A 125 -23.04 24.25 7.54
C LYS A 125 -22.37 22.97 8.01
N VAL A 126 -22.05 22.07 7.09
CA VAL A 126 -21.30 20.83 7.33
C VAL A 126 -20.25 20.67 6.24
N ASP A 127 -19.01 20.36 6.63
CA ASP A 127 -17.94 19.99 5.70
C ASP A 127 -18.21 18.58 5.14
N ALA A 128 -18.48 18.51 3.83
CA ALA A 128 -18.90 17.28 3.14
C ALA A 128 -17.84 16.72 2.18
N THR A 129 -17.01 17.60 1.61
CA THR A 129 -15.95 17.19 0.66
C THR A 129 -14.65 16.79 1.38
N THR A 130 -14.43 17.26 2.61
CA THR A 130 -13.24 16.96 3.41
C THR A 130 -13.28 15.50 3.89
N VAL A 131 -12.30 14.70 3.50
CA VAL A 131 -12.07 13.37 4.07
C VAL A 131 -11.47 13.52 5.47
N GLN A 132 -12.05 12.81 6.43
CA GLN A 132 -11.57 12.71 7.81
C GLN A 132 -11.04 11.30 8.06
N SER A 133 -10.01 11.18 8.89
CA SER A 133 -9.48 9.90 9.36
C SER A 133 -9.89 9.66 10.82
N TYR A 134 -10.20 8.41 11.14
CA TYR A 134 -10.36 7.93 12.51
C TYR A 134 -9.53 6.67 12.71
N SER A 135 -8.56 6.72 13.62
CA SER A 135 -7.71 5.59 13.98
C SER A 135 -7.90 5.18 15.43
N ASN A 136 -8.05 3.88 15.67
CA ASN A 136 -8.16 3.30 17.00
C ASN A 136 -7.43 1.94 17.07
N THR A 137 -7.02 1.55 18.27
CA THR A 137 -6.24 0.34 18.56
C THR A 137 -7.00 -0.49 19.59
N VAL A 138 -7.38 -1.70 19.20
CA VAL A 138 -8.35 -2.52 19.96
C VAL A 138 -7.84 -3.95 20.09
N PRO A 139 -7.85 -4.57 21.29
CA PRO A 139 -7.64 -6.01 21.42
C PRO A 139 -8.86 -6.77 20.88
N VAL A 140 -8.59 -7.80 20.08
CA VAL A 140 -9.59 -8.66 19.42
C VAL A 140 -9.14 -10.12 19.55
N LEU A 141 -10.11 -11.03 19.66
CA LEU A 141 -9.89 -12.47 19.61
C LEU A 141 -10.10 -12.96 18.16
N THR A 142 -9.16 -13.72 17.60
CA THR A 142 -9.32 -14.40 16.32
C THR A 142 -10.10 -15.71 16.47
N ARG A 143 -10.45 -16.34 15.34
CA ARG A 143 -11.18 -17.63 15.31
C ARG A 143 -10.45 -18.78 16.00
N ASP A 144 -9.12 -18.71 16.04
CA ASP A 144 -8.21 -19.67 16.66
C ASP A 144 -7.77 -19.23 18.07
N GLU A 145 -8.63 -18.48 18.77
CA GLU A 145 -8.51 -18.09 20.18
C GLU A 145 -7.26 -17.24 20.54
N ASN A 146 -6.54 -16.73 19.54
CA ASN A 146 -5.41 -15.83 19.76
C ASN A 146 -5.88 -14.39 20.01
N ILE A 147 -5.32 -13.74 21.03
CA ILE A 147 -5.54 -12.33 21.32
C ILE A 147 -4.55 -11.50 20.50
N VAL A 148 -5.07 -10.62 19.65
CA VAL A 148 -4.29 -9.69 18.81
C VAL A 148 -4.68 -8.24 19.13
N VAL A 149 -3.67 -7.37 19.28
CA VAL A 149 -3.89 -5.93 19.34
C VAL A 149 -3.88 -5.39 17.92
N VAL A 150 -5.03 -4.95 17.42
CA VAL A 150 -5.19 -4.48 16.03
C VAL A 150 -5.48 -2.99 15.99
N SER A 151 -4.62 -2.26 15.27
CA SER A 151 -4.80 -0.85 14.93
C SER A 151 -5.46 -0.74 13.56
N PHE A 152 -6.53 0.05 13.46
CA PHE A 152 -7.21 0.32 12.19
C PHE A 152 -7.38 1.81 11.95
N ASN A 153 -7.53 2.20 10.68
CA ASN A 153 -7.82 3.57 10.25
C ASN A 153 -8.99 3.57 9.26
N VAL A 154 -10.04 4.34 9.56
CA VAL A 154 -11.20 4.55 8.70
C VAL A 154 -11.12 5.94 8.08
N GLN A 155 -11.10 6.01 6.75
CA GLN A 155 -11.23 7.25 5.99
C GLN A 155 -12.69 7.44 5.59
N TYR A 156 -13.30 8.55 5.98
CA TYR A 156 -14.73 8.81 5.76
C TYR A 156 -15.00 10.26 5.37
N ARG A 157 -16.17 10.50 4.75
CA ARG A 157 -16.69 11.83 4.40
C ARG A 157 -18.20 11.87 4.58
N VAL A 158 -18.79 13.06 4.67
CA VAL A 158 -20.25 13.22 4.78
C VAL A 158 -20.89 13.13 3.39
N GLY A 159 -21.47 11.97 3.07
CA GLY A 159 -22.16 11.72 1.80
C GLY A 159 -23.46 12.53 1.69
N ASP A 160 -24.30 12.50 2.73
CA ASP A 160 -25.54 13.28 2.85
C ASP A 160 -25.54 14.09 4.17
N ALA A 161 -25.49 15.41 4.01
CA ALA A 161 -25.47 16.35 5.14
C ALA A 161 -26.79 16.39 5.93
N THR A 162 -27.92 15.95 5.35
CA THR A 162 -29.21 15.91 6.04
C THR A 162 -29.27 14.71 7.00
N GLN A 163 -28.90 13.52 6.53
CA GLN A 163 -28.80 12.31 7.34
C GLN A 163 -27.71 12.44 8.43
N TYR A 164 -26.58 13.07 8.12
CA TYR A 164 -25.52 13.31 9.10
C TYR A 164 -25.94 14.20 10.27
N LEU A 165 -26.84 15.16 10.05
CA LEU A 165 -27.34 16.06 11.11
C LEU A 165 -28.61 15.55 11.82
N PHE A 166 -29.45 14.75 11.15
CA PHE A 166 -30.81 14.44 11.62
C PHE A 166 -31.19 12.95 11.56
N GLY A 167 -30.37 12.07 10.96
CA GLY A 167 -30.62 10.63 10.88
C GLY A 167 -30.22 9.88 12.16
N THR A 168 -29.16 10.31 12.84
CA THR A 168 -28.72 9.77 14.13
C THR A 168 -28.35 10.88 15.11
N ARG A 169 -28.31 10.57 16.42
CA ARG A 169 -27.97 11.54 17.47
C ARG A 169 -26.52 12.06 17.36
N ASN A 170 -25.58 11.16 17.09
CA ASN A 170 -24.14 11.43 16.96
C ASN A 170 -23.57 10.53 15.86
N ALA A 171 -23.64 10.95 14.59
CA ALA A 171 -23.18 10.13 13.46
C ALA A 171 -21.70 9.71 13.57
N ARG A 172 -20.85 10.56 14.18
CA ARG A 172 -19.45 10.23 14.48
C ARG A 172 -19.32 9.10 15.51
N GLU A 173 -19.99 9.20 16.64
CA GLU A 173 -19.95 8.16 17.69
C GLU A 173 -20.48 6.83 17.17
N MET A 174 -21.54 6.86 16.35
CA MET A 174 -22.03 5.68 15.64
C MET A 174 -20.98 5.09 14.69
N LEU A 175 -20.23 5.91 13.94
CA LEU A 175 -19.12 5.43 13.11
C LEU A 175 -18.05 4.73 13.93
N GLU A 176 -17.62 5.35 15.04
CA GLU A 176 -16.55 4.82 15.89
C GLU A 176 -16.92 3.45 16.49
N GLN A 177 -18.14 3.31 17.02
CA GLN A 177 -18.65 2.04 17.55
C GLN A 177 -18.90 0.99 16.45
N THR A 178 -19.45 1.39 15.30
CA THR A 178 -19.76 0.47 14.20
C THR A 178 -18.49 -0.03 13.52
N ALA A 179 -17.47 0.82 13.35
CA ALA A 179 -16.17 0.41 12.81
C ALA A 179 -15.47 -0.58 13.75
N LEU A 180 -15.45 -0.30 15.05
CA LEU A 180 -14.93 -1.21 16.07
C LEU A 180 -15.69 -2.54 16.09
N SER A 181 -17.01 -2.53 15.85
CA SER A 181 -17.82 -3.74 15.73
C SER A 181 -17.49 -4.55 14.47
N ALA A 182 -17.49 -3.93 13.28
CA ALA A 182 -17.20 -4.59 12.00
C ALA A 182 -15.77 -5.15 11.92
N VAL A 183 -14.79 -4.43 12.50
CA VAL A 183 -13.40 -4.90 12.62
C VAL A 183 -13.31 -6.12 13.53
N ARG A 184 -13.96 -6.11 14.70
CA ARG A 184 -14.04 -7.28 15.61
C ARG A 184 -14.73 -8.47 14.96
N GLU A 185 -15.87 -8.23 14.29
CA GLU A 185 -16.68 -9.23 13.61
C GLU A 185 -15.89 -9.95 12.51
N GLN A 186 -15.13 -9.21 11.70
CA GLN A 186 -14.38 -9.78 10.59
C GLN A 186 -13.09 -10.48 11.05
N ILE A 187 -12.40 -9.96 12.07
CA ILE A 187 -11.20 -10.60 12.64
C ILE A 187 -11.58 -11.89 13.39
N GLY A 188 -12.69 -11.90 14.13
CA GLY A 188 -13.17 -13.10 14.84
C GLY A 188 -13.62 -14.26 13.92
N ARG A 189 -13.72 -14.03 12.60
CA ARG A 189 -14.02 -15.08 11.60
C ARG A 189 -12.77 -15.71 10.97
N VAL A 190 -11.60 -15.10 11.14
CA VAL A 190 -10.33 -15.55 10.54
C VAL A 190 -9.34 -16.01 11.60
N ASN A 191 -8.41 -16.87 11.20
CA ASN A 191 -7.31 -17.34 12.04
C ASN A 191 -6.20 -16.27 12.13
N LEU A 192 -5.30 -16.39 13.11
CA LEU A 192 -4.18 -15.46 13.35
C LEU A 192 -3.34 -15.22 12.08
N ASP A 193 -2.93 -16.29 11.39
CA ASP A 193 -2.14 -16.19 10.14
C ASP A 193 -2.86 -15.35 9.06
N ALA A 194 -4.16 -15.60 8.85
CA ALA A 194 -4.95 -14.83 7.90
C ALA A 194 -5.14 -13.37 8.34
N ALA A 195 -5.27 -13.10 9.65
CA ALA A 195 -5.33 -11.74 10.18
C ALA A 195 -4.00 -10.97 10.01
N LEU A 196 -2.86 -11.68 10.07
CA LEU A 196 -1.53 -11.09 9.87
C LEU A 196 -1.17 -10.89 8.39
N ASN A 197 -1.47 -11.87 7.53
CA ASN A 197 -1.00 -11.92 6.15
C ASN A 197 -2.08 -11.53 5.10
N ALA A 198 -3.35 -11.89 5.30
CA ALA A 198 -4.43 -11.71 4.31
C ALA A 198 -5.27 -10.44 4.54
N ARG A 199 -4.61 -9.32 4.88
CA ARG A 199 -5.28 -8.09 5.37
C ARG A 199 -6.19 -7.39 4.34
N GLY A 200 -5.85 -7.39 3.05
CA GLY A 200 -6.61 -6.68 2.01
C GLY A 200 -8.06 -7.19 1.79
N PRO A 201 -8.27 -8.52 1.66
CA PRO A 201 -9.61 -9.11 1.66
C PRO A 201 -10.38 -8.82 2.96
N ILE A 202 -9.71 -8.86 4.11
CA ILE A 202 -10.30 -8.54 5.43
C ILE A 202 -10.76 -7.08 5.49
N SER A 203 -9.93 -6.14 5.01
CA SER A 203 -10.23 -4.71 5.06
C SER A 203 -11.38 -4.32 4.13
N THR A 204 -11.42 -4.92 2.93
CA THR A 204 -12.52 -4.74 1.96
C THR A 204 -13.85 -5.28 2.50
N ALA A 205 -13.82 -6.45 3.14
CA ALA A 205 -15.00 -7.04 3.77
C ALA A 205 -15.48 -6.22 4.99
N ALA A 206 -14.56 -5.76 5.83
CA ALA A 206 -14.86 -4.88 6.96
C ALA A 206 -15.43 -3.52 6.51
N GLN A 207 -14.90 -2.91 5.44
CA GLN A 207 -15.46 -1.71 4.81
C GLN A 207 -16.90 -1.95 4.31
N THR A 208 -17.15 -3.11 3.71
CA THR A 208 -18.49 -3.47 3.19
C THR A 208 -19.50 -3.66 4.32
N SER A 209 -19.15 -4.39 5.39
CA SER A 209 -19.99 -4.54 6.59
C SER A 209 -20.23 -3.20 7.29
N LEU A 210 -19.19 -2.37 7.39
CA LEU A 210 -19.28 -1.03 7.98
C LEU A 210 -20.23 -0.11 7.18
N GLN A 211 -20.10 -0.02 5.86
CA GLN A 211 -21.00 0.82 5.05
C GLN A 211 -22.45 0.33 5.13
N ALA A 212 -22.70 -0.97 4.99
CA ALA A 212 -24.05 -1.53 5.12
C ALA A 212 -24.69 -1.23 6.49
N SER A 213 -23.88 -1.28 7.56
CA SER A 213 -24.31 -0.91 8.91
C SER A 213 -24.60 0.59 9.04
N LEU A 214 -23.72 1.46 8.54
CA LEU A 214 -23.88 2.92 8.54
C LEU A 214 -25.09 3.40 7.73
N ASP A 215 -25.41 2.71 6.64
CA ASP A 215 -26.59 2.93 5.80
C ASP A 215 -27.86 2.51 6.53
N SER A 216 -27.85 1.35 7.21
CA SER A 216 -28.98 0.88 8.02
C SER A 216 -29.33 1.86 9.16
N TYR A 217 -28.32 2.46 9.78
CA TYR A 217 -28.47 3.51 10.80
C TYR A 217 -28.74 4.90 10.20
N ARG A 218 -28.72 5.07 8.87
CA ARG A 218 -28.95 6.36 8.17
C ARG A 218 -28.03 7.48 8.67
N THR A 219 -26.75 7.18 8.84
CA THR A 219 -25.75 8.14 9.34
C THR A 219 -25.34 9.21 8.33
N GLY A 220 -25.68 9.05 7.04
CA GLY A 220 -25.25 9.95 5.98
C GLY A 220 -23.74 9.92 5.68
N LEU A 221 -23.00 8.98 6.28
CA LEU A 221 -21.55 8.84 6.14
C LEU A 221 -21.19 7.89 5.00
N PHE A 222 -20.13 8.23 4.27
CA PHE A 222 -19.55 7.40 3.23
C PHE A 222 -18.12 7.03 3.61
N VAL A 223 -17.82 5.73 3.70
CA VAL A 223 -16.48 5.22 3.99
C VAL A 223 -15.71 5.05 2.68
N ASN A 224 -14.67 5.87 2.52
CA ASN A 224 -13.78 5.82 1.38
C ASN A 224 -12.87 4.58 1.42
N GLU A 225 -12.29 4.29 2.58
CA GLU A 225 -11.36 3.18 2.79
C GLU A 225 -11.33 2.80 4.28
N LEU A 226 -11.20 1.50 4.57
CA LEU A 226 -10.81 1.00 5.89
C LEU A 226 -9.49 0.25 5.72
N ASN A 227 -8.48 0.59 6.52
CA ASN A 227 -7.16 -0.04 6.48
C ASN A 227 -6.80 -0.64 7.85
N LEU A 228 -6.27 -1.88 7.85
CA LEU A 228 -5.77 -2.57 9.04
C LEU A 228 -4.24 -2.45 9.08
N GLN A 229 -3.72 -1.74 10.08
CA GLN A 229 -2.30 -1.62 10.37
C GLN A 229 -1.78 -2.92 11.04
N ASP A 230 -0.52 -2.95 11.45
CA ASP A 230 0.09 -4.14 12.06
C ASP A 230 -0.64 -4.60 13.33
N ALA A 231 -1.31 -5.74 13.22
CA ALA A 231 -1.67 -6.56 14.36
C ALA A 231 -0.39 -7.14 14.98
N ARG A 232 -0.24 -7.03 16.30
CA ARG A 232 0.91 -7.62 17.03
C ARG A 232 0.41 -8.51 18.18
N PRO A 233 1.03 -9.69 18.39
CA PRO A 233 0.83 -10.47 19.62
C PRO A 233 1.31 -9.68 20.85
N PRO A 234 0.74 -9.93 22.05
CA PRO A 234 1.29 -9.44 23.31
C PRO A 234 2.74 -9.89 23.52
N GLU A 235 3.57 -9.03 24.11
CA GLU A 235 5.00 -9.35 24.31
C GLU A 235 5.20 -10.55 25.26
N GLU A 236 4.27 -10.76 26.20
CA GLU A 236 4.24 -11.86 27.18
C GLU A 236 4.32 -13.25 26.54
N VAL A 237 3.67 -13.47 25.40
CA VAL A 237 3.60 -14.77 24.72
C VAL A 237 4.63 -14.93 23.61
N LYS A 238 5.30 -13.84 23.21
CA LYS A 238 6.14 -13.81 22.00
C LYS A 238 7.22 -14.89 22.00
N ALA A 239 7.92 -15.08 23.12
CA ALA A 239 9.01 -16.05 23.22
C ALA A 239 8.55 -17.50 22.94
N ALA A 240 7.35 -17.87 23.42
CA ALA A 240 6.79 -19.21 23.19
C ALA A 240 6.32 -19.40 21.73
N PHE A 241 5.80 -18.36 21.09
CA PHE A 241 5.50 -18.39 19.66
C PHE A 241 6.78 -18.50 18.81
N ASP A 242 7.81 -17.72 19.12
CA ASP A 242 9.11 -17.78 18.44
C ASP A 242 9.75 -19.18 18.62
N GLU A 243 9.65 -19.79 19.81
CA GLU A 243 10.10 -21.16 20.09
C GLU A 243 9.34 -22.21 19.25
N VAL A 244 8.00 -22.22 19.28
CA VAL A 244 7.17 -23.17 18.51
C VAL A 244 7.43 -23.04 17.01
N ASN A 245 7.55 -21.82 16.50
CA ASN A 245 7.89 -21.57 15.09
C ASN A 245 9.29 -22.10 14.75
N SER A 246 10.29 -21.92 15.63
CA SER A 246 11.62 -22.48 15.44
C SER A 246 11.62 -24.01 15.44
N ALA A 247 10.82 -24.65 16.30
CA ALA A 247 10.68 -26.10 16.37
C ALA A 247 10.02 -26.68 15.11
N GLN A 248 9.00 -26.02 14.56
CA GLN A 248 8.40 -26.40 13.28
C GLN A 248 9.39 -26.26 12.12
N GLN A 249 10.14 -25.15 12.05
CA GLN A 249 11.18 -24.93 11.04
C GLN A 249 12.32 -25.96 11.13
N MET A 250 12.78 -26.30 12.34
CA MET A 250 13.77 -27.36 12.55
C MET A 250 13.24 -28.74 12.14
N ASN A 251 11.98 -29.07 12.44
CA ASN A 251 11.35 -30.31 12.00
C ASN A 251 11.26 -30.39 10.46
N GLU A 252 10.80 -29.32 9.80
CA GLU A 252 10.79 -29.23 8.33
C GLU A 252 12.20 -29.36 7.73
N GLN A 253 13.21 -28.75 8.36
CA GLN A 253 14.61 -28.88 7.90
C GLN A 253 15.08 -30.32 8.01
N LEU A 254 14.86 -30.99 9.16
CA LEU A 254 15.26 -32.38 9.40
C LEU A 254 14.58 -33.35 8.42
N VAL A 255 13.29 -33.14 8.14
CA VAL A 255 12.55 -33.96 7.13
C VAL A 255 13.12 -33.74 5.72
N LYS A 256 13.44 -32.49 5.34
CA LYS A 256 14.04 -32.17 4.03
C LYS A 256 15.48 -32.71 3.92
N GLU A 257 16.25 -32.66 4.99
CA GLU A 257 17.62 -33.18 5.06
C GLU A 257 17.65 -34.72 4.99
N ALA A 258 16.79 -35.40 5.75
CA ALA A 258 16.61 -36.86 5.67
C ALA A 258 16.14 -37.30 4.27
N GLY A 259 15.22 -36.54 3.66
CA GLY A 259 14.78 -36.75 2.28
C GLY A 259 15.92 -36.60 1.27
N ALA A 260 16.74 -35.55 1.40
CA ALA A 260 17.90 -35.32 0.55
C ALA A 260 18.98 -36.40 0.73
N TYR A 261 19.21 -36.88 1.96
CA TYR A 261 20.14 -37.96 2.26
C TYR A 261 19.71 -39.29 1.61
N ALA A 262 18.42 -39.65 1.72
CA ALA A 262 17.87 -40.82 1.04
C ALA A 262 17.91 -40.68 -0.49
N ALA A 263 17.59 -39.49 -1.02
CA ALA A 263 17.66 -39.17 -2.44
C ALA A 263 19.09 -39.15 -2.99
N LYS A 264 20.12 -39.03 -2.13
CA LYS A 264 21.53 -39.18 -2.50
C LYS A 264 21.96 -40.65 -2.49
N ILE A 265 21.78 -41.36 -1.36
CA ILE A 265 22.36 -42.70 -1.18
C ILE A 265 21.68 -43.76 -2.07
N VAL A 266 20.37 -43.68 -2.30
CA VAL A 266 19.68 -44.70 -3.11
C VAL A 266 20.14 -44.70 -4.58
N PRO A 267 20.29 -43.54 -5.26
CA PRO A 267 20.94 -43.48 -6.57
C PRO A 267 22.42 -43.86 -6.56
N GLU A 268 23.21 -43.42 -5.57
CA GLU A 268 24.64 -43.78 -5.49
C GLU A 268 24.84 -45.30 -5.37
N ALA A 269 24.11 -45.97 -4.47
CA ALA A 269 24.18 -47.42 -4.29
C ALA A 269 23.68 -48.19 -5.52
N ARG A 270 22.66 -47.69 -6.24
CA ARG A 270 22.20 -48.29 -7.51
C ARG A 270 23.24 -48.13 -8.62
N GLY A 271 23.82 -46.93 -8.76
CA GLY A 271 24.88 -46.65 -9.75
C GLY A 271 26.10 -47.54 -9.53
N GLU A 272 26.51 -47.73 -8.27
CA GLU A 272 27.60 -48.64 -7.91
C GLU A 272 27.27 -50.11 -8.22
N SER A 273 26.04 -50.56 -7.92
CA SER A 273 25.58 -51.91 -8.26
C SER A 273 25.60 -52.17 -9.77
N GLU A 274 25.06 -51.25 -10.58
CA GLU A 274 25.07 -51.40 -12.05
C GLU A 274 26.48 -51.23 -12.64
N ARG A 275 27.36 -50.44 -12.01
CA ARG A 275 28.78 -50.35 -12.38
C ARG A 275 29.51 -51.68 -12.16
N ILE A 276 29.36 -52.29 -10.98
CA ILE A 276 29.94 -53.60 -10.65
C ILE A 276 29.41 -54.67 -11.61
N ARG A 277 28.09 -54.67 -11.85
CA ARG A 277 27.46 -55.59 -12.81
C ARG A 277 28.00 -55.43 -14.22
N SER A 278 28.07 -54.19 -14.73
CA SER A 278 28.59 -53.89 -16.08
C SER A 278 30.05 -54.30 -16.22
N GLN A 279 30.86 -54.13 -15.17
CA GLN A 279 32.25 -54.59 -15.15
C GLN A 279 32.36 -56.13 -15.14
N ALA A 280 31.49 -56.83 -14.42
CA ALA A 280 31.45 -58.30 -14.41
C ALA A 280 30.98 -58.87 -15.77
N GLU A 281 29.96 -58.27 -16.39
CA GLU A 281 29.47 -58.66 -17.72
C GLU A 281 30.51 -58.33 -18.82
N GLY A 282 31.22 -57.20 -18.70
CA GLY A 282 32.34 -56.83 -19.56
C GLY A 282 33.55 -57.77 -19.42
N TYR A 283 33.93 -58.13 -18.19
CA TYR A 283 35.01 -59.09 -17.93
C TYR A 283 34.67 -60.48 -18.47
N LYS A 284 33.44 -60.96 -18.22
CA LYS A 284 32.94 -62.24 -18.76
C LYS A 284 32.97 -62.28 -20.30
N THR A 285 32.53 -61.22 -20.96
CA THR A 285 32.53 -61.16 -22.44
C THR A 285 33.93 -61.04 -23.02
N ALA A 286 34.83 -60.28 -22.38
CA ALA A 286 36.24 -60.20 -22.75
C ALA A 286 36.97 -61.55 -22.61
N GLU A 287 36.72 -62.31 -21.54
CA GLU A 287 37.36 -63.61 -21.32
C GLU A 287 36.84 -64.69 -22.29
N ILE A 288 35.53 -64.68 -22.59
CA ILE A 288 34.96 -65.54 -23.65
C ILE A 288 35.54 -65.17 -25.03
N ALA A 289 35.68 -63.88 -25.34
CA ALA A 289 36.27 -63.41 -26.59
C ALA A 289 37.75 -63.78 -26.71
N ARG A 290 38.53 -63.70 -25.62
CA ARG A 290 39.91 -64.20 -25.58
C ARG A 290 39.97 -65.70 -25.79
N ALA A 291 39.22 -66.49 -25.01
CA ALA A 291 39.24 -67.95 -25.10
C ALA A 291 38.82 -68.46 -26.50
N THR A 292 37.83 -67.84 -27.12
CA THR A 292 37.42 -68.18 -28.52
C THR A 292 38.43 -67.69 -29.56
N GLY A 293 39.07 -66.53 -29.35
CA GLY A 293 40.18 -66.05 -30.18
C GLY A 293 41.39 -66.97 -30.13
N ASP A 294 41.80 -67.42 -28.94
CA ASP A 294 42.92 -68.35 -28.77
C ASP A 294 42.59 -69.75 -29.32
N ALA A 295 41.35 -70.23 -29.14
CA ALA A 295 40.91 -71.51 -29.72
C ALA A 295 40.87 -71.50 -31.26
N THR A 296 40.35 -70.43 -31.87
CA THR A 296 40.33 -70.28 -33.35
C THR A 296 41.72 -70.03 -33.92
N ARG A 297 42.58 -69.28 -33.22
CA ARG A 297 44.00 -69.17 -33.55
C ARG A 297 44.71 -70.52 -33.50
N PHE A 298 44.39 -71.36 -32.51
CA PHE A 298 44.97 -72.69 -32.38
C PHE A 298 44.51 -73.63 -33.51
N SER A 299 43.22 -73.67 -33.86
CA SER A 299 42.74 -74.51 -34.97
C SER A 299 43.37 -74.13 -36.30
N LEU A 300 43.41 -72.83 -36.63
CA LEU A 300 44.06 -72.34 -37.85
C LEU A 300 45.56 -72.66 -37.91
N LEU A 301 46.23 -72.69 -36.75
CA LEU A 301 47.64 -73.07 -36.65
C LEU A 301 47.86 -74.57 -36.81
N VAL A 302 46.94 -75.42 -36.34
CA VAL A 302 46.94 -76.87 -36.58
C VAL A 302 46.72 -77.18 -38.07
N ASP A 303 45.76 -76.52 -38.71
CA ASP A 303 45.48 -76.67 -40.15
C ASP A 303 46.71 -76.27 -41.00
N ALA A 304 47.33 -75.13 -40.69
CA ALA A 304 48.55 -74.68 -41.36
C ALA A 304 49.74 -75.62 -41.12
N TYR A 305 49.88 -76.16 -39.90
CA TYR A 305 50.93 -77.14 -39.58
C TYR A 305 50.73 -78.45 -40.34
N ALA A 306 49.50 -78.94 -40.47
CA ALA A 306 49.16 -80.12 -41.25
C ALA A 306 49.52 -79.95 -42.75
N GLY A 307 49.30 -78.76 -43.31
CA GLY A 307 49.65 -78.43 -44.69
C GLY A 307 51.16 -78.33 -44.94
N ALA A 308 51.94 -77.74 -44.03
CA ALA A 308 53.40 -77.60 -44.19
C ALA A 308 54.16 -77.49 -42.85
N GLN A 309 54.61 -78.63 -42.33
CA GLN A 309 55.19 -78.74 -40.98
C GLN A 309 56.50 -77.96 -40.78
N ASP A 310 57.49 -78.12 -41.67
CA ASP A 310 58.84 -77.54 -41.49
C ASP A 310 58.86 -76.02 -41.54
N VAL A 311 58.12 -75.43 -42.49
CA VAL A 311 58.05 -73.96 -42.62
C VAL A 311 57.29 -73.35 -41.45
N THR A 312 56.22 -74.00 -40.98
CA THR A 312 55.43 -73.55 -39.83
C THR A 312 56.24 -73.62 -38.54
N ARG A 313 57.01 -74.70 -38.32
CA ARG A 313 57.91 -74.82 -37.15
C ARG A 313 59.03 -73.78 -37.17
N LYS A 314 59.68 -73.56 -38.33
CA LYS A 314 60.73 -72.55 -38.48
C LYS A 314 60.19 -71.13 -38.30
N ARG A 315 59.00 -70.83 -38.83
CA ARG A 315 58.30 -69.56 -38.62
C ARG A 315 58.00 -69.32 -37.13
N LEU A 316 57.37 -70.28 -36.46
CA LEU A 316 57.01 -70.15 -35.04
C LEU A 316 58.26 -69.94 -34.17
N TRP A 317 59.36 -70.65 -34.46
CA TRP A 317 60.63 -70.44 -33.77
C TRP A 317 61.20 -69.04 -34.00
N LEU A 318 61.21 -68.54 -35.24
CA LEU A 318 61.66 -67.17 -35.54
C LEU A 318 60.76 -66.10 -34.90
N GLU A 319 59.43 -66.27 -34.91
CA GLU A 319 58.48 -65.33 -34.29
C GLU A 319 58.62 -65.30 -32.76
N THR A 320 58.80 -66.46 -32.11
CA THR A 320 59.01 -66.53 -30.65
C THR A 320 60.40 -66.04 -30.23
N VAL A 321 61.45 -66.32 -31.01
CA VAL A 321 62.77 -65.73 -30.81
C VAL A 321 62.71 -64.20 -30.99
N GLN A 322 61.99 -63.71 -32.01
CA GLN A 322 61.79 -62.28 -32.23
C GLN A 322 61.03 -61.60 -31.08
N SER A 323 59.95 -62.20 -30.56
CA SER A 323 59.19 -61.62 -29.44
C SER A 323 60.02 -61.60 -28.15
N VAL A 324 60.73 -62.70 -27.85
CA VAL A 324 61.60 -62.76 -26.66
C VAL A 324 62.79 -61.79 -26.77
N LEU A 325 63.38 -61.60 -27.95
CA LEU A 325 64.43 -60.60 -28.19
C LEU A 325 63.93 -59.14 -28.11
N ALA A 326 62.67 -58.89 -28.46
CA ALA A 326 62.07 -57.56 -28.38
C ALA A 326 61.79 -57.15 -26.92
N GLU A 327 61.39 -58.11 -26.08
CA GLU A 327 60.99 -57.87 -24.69
C GLU A 327 62.20 -58.01 -23.71
N ASN A 328 63.06 -59.02 -23.90
CA ASN A 328 64.32 -59.17 -23.17
C ASN A 328 65.52 -58.66 -23.98
N ARG A 329 66.00 -57.46 -23.64
CA ARG A 329 67.18 -56.81 -24.24
C ARG A 329 68.53 -57.48 -23.91
N VAL A 330 68.55 -58.57 -23.16
CA VAL A 330 69.76 -59.29 -22.75
C VAL A 330 69.54 -60.79 -22.93
N VAL A 331 70.36 -61.42 -23.75
CA VAL A 331 70.40 -62.88 -23.93
C VAL A 331 71.73 -63.40 -23.42
N VAL A 332 71.67 -64.36 -22.48
CA VAL A 332 72.86 -65.02 -21.93
C VAL A 332 73.10 -66.31 -22.72
N GLY A 333 74.11 -66.30 -23.58
CA GLY A 333 74.62 -67.50 -24.25
C GLY A 333 75.30 -68.45 -23.26
N GLY A 334 75.30 -69.74 -23.57
CA GLY A 334 75.82 -70.79 -22.70
C GLY A 334 77.34 -70.75 -22.46
N ASP A 335 77.75 -71.45 -21.40
CA ASP A 335 79.14 -71.70 -20.99
C ASP A 335 80.03 -70.48 -20.74
N GLY A 336 79.49 -69.55 -19.95
CA GLY A 336 80.23 -68.97 -18.82
C GLY A 336 81.34 -67.96 -19.09
N ARG A 337 81.65 -67.60 -20.34
CA ARG A 337 82.80 -66.72 -20.63
C ARG A 337 82.66 -65.66 -21.72
N GLN A 338 81.51 -65.51 -22.39
CA GLN A 338 81.36 -64.49 -23.45
C GLN A 338 79.97 -63.85 -23.48
N LEU A 339 79.87 -62.65 -22.90
CA LEU A 339 78.69 -61.77 -22.97
C LEU A 339 78.64 -61.10 -24.35
N ILE A 340 77.86 -61.65 -25.28
CA ILE A 340 77.60 -61.03 -26.58
C ILE A 340 76.52 -59.96 -26.42
N TYR A 341 76.94 -58.73 -26.12
CA TYR A 341 76.05 -57.56 -26.15
C TYR A 341 75.73 -57.22 -27.61
N VAL A 342 74.47 -57.35 -28.01
CA VAL A 342 73.99 -57.00 -29.36
C VAL A 342 73.28 -55.64 -29.31
N PRO A 343 73.96 -54.52 -29.61
CA PRO A 343 73.31 -53.22 -29.69
C PRO A 343 72.48 -53.14 -30.98
N MET A 344 71.19 -53.46 -30.89
CA MET A 344 70.22 -53.00 -31.91
C MET A 344 70.28 -51.48 -31.97
N ALA A 345 70.55 -50.92 -33.16
CA ALA A 345 70.67 -49.49 -33.36
C ALA A 345 69.34 -48.80 -33.03
N GLY A 346 69.36 -47.88 -32.05
CA GLY A 346 68.18 -47.08 -31.72
C GLY A 346 67.82 -46.16 -32.88
N GLN A 347 66.64 -46.37 -33.49
CA GLN A 347 66.15 -45.54 -34.58
C GLN A 347 65.66 -44.18 -34.05
N GLY A 348 66.61 -43.31 -33.72
CA GLY A 348 66.37 -41.95 -33.28
C GLY A 348 65.87 -41.05 -34.41
N GLY A 349 64.57 -41.13 -34.72
CA GLY A 349 63.88 -40.20 -35.61
C GLY A 349 62.99 -39.25 -34.81
N ALA A 350 63.46 -38.02 -34.55
CA ALA A 350 62.68 -37.05 -33.80
C ALA A 350 61.55 -36.44 -34.64
N GLN A 351 60.30 -36.70 -34.25
CA GLN A 351 59.15 -35.87 -34.61
C GLN A 351 58.40 -35.46 -33.34
N SER A 352 57.89 -34.24 -33.33
CA SER A 352 57.31 -33.56 -32.18
C SER A 352 56.04 -34.24 -31.67
N ALA A 353 55.98 -34.50 -30.37
CA ALA A 353 54.79 -35.05 -29.73
C ALA A 353 53.64 -34.01 -29.67
N PRO A 354 52.41 -34.36 -30.09
CA PRO A 354 51.22 -33.68 -29.59
C PRO A 354 50.96 -34.11 -28.13
N SER A 355 50.54 -33.17 -27.29
CA SER A 355 50.23 -33.42 -25.88
C SER A 355 48.97 -34.28 -25.72
N VAL A 356 49.06 -35.37 -24.94
CA VAL A 356 47.88 -36.15 -24.53
C VAL A 356 47.06 -35.32 -23.53
N ILE A 357 45.83 -34.99 -23.91
CA ILE A 357 44.78 -34.48 -23.02
C ILE A 357 44.03 -35.71 -22.46
N PRO A 358 43.69 -35.77 -21.16
CA PRO A 358 42.94 -36.91 -20.60
C PRO A 358 41.54 -37.03 -21.21
N PRO A 359 40.96 -38.25 -21.30
CA PRO A 359 39.66 -38.48 -21.93
C PRO A 359 38.51 -38.10 -20.99
N GLU A 360 38.04 -36.85 -21.09
CA GLU A 360 36.89 -36.35 -20.31
C GLU A 360 35.65 -36.15 -21.21
N VAL A 361 34.58 -36.89 -20.87
CA VAL A 361 33.20 -36.90 -21.39
C VAL A 361 32.97 -36.82 -22.90
N LEU A 362 32.56 -37.94 -23.50
CA LEU A 362 31.72 -37.94 -24.71
C LEU A 362 30.26 -37.65 -24.34
N SER A 363 29.76 -36.46 -24.67
CA SER A 363 28.33 -36.15 -24.73
C SER A 363 28.01 -35.42 -26.04
N PRO A 364 26.93 -35.81 -26.77
CA PRO A 364 26.67 -35.25 -28.09
C PRO A 364 26.08 -33.83 -28.00
N ALA A 365 26.73 -32.87 -28.65
CA ALA A 365 26.18 -31.53 -28.82
C ALA A 365 25.06 -31.52 -29.87
N VAL A 366 23.90 -30.96 -29.52
CA VAL A 366 22.81 -30.71 -30.47
C VAL A 366 23.06 -29.39 -31.19
N GLU A 367 23.36 -29.47 -32.49
CA GLU A 367 23.64 -28.29 -33.29
C GLU A 367 22.35 -27.62 -33.80
N ALA A 368 21.97 -26.52 -33.14
CA ALA A 368 20.77 -25.75 -33.47
C ALA A 368 21.10 -24.61 -34.44
N THR A 369 20.67 -24.74 -35.70
CA THR A 369 20.81 -23.74 -36.75
C THR A 369 20.29 -22.36 -36.31
N ARG A 370 21.11 -21.31 -36.47
CA ARG A 370 20.67 -19.91 -36.33
C ARG A 370 20.82 -19.16 -37.64
N GLY A 371 19.69 -18.79 -38.23
CA GLY A 371 19.64 -17.88 -39.38
C GLY A 371 19.87 -16.42 -38.96
N THR A 372 20.24 -15.59 -39.93
CA THR A 372 20.57 -14.17 -39.75
C THR A 372 19.32 -13.29 -39.62
N THR A 373 19.18 -12.54 -38.52
CA THR A 373 18.47 -11.23 -38.53
C THR A 373 18.86 -10.29 -37.36
N SER A 374 19.41 -9.15 -37.74
CA SER A 374 19.35 -7.80 -37.15
C SER A 374 18.72 -7.51 -35.75
N ASN A 375 19.44 -6.66 -35.00
CA ASN A 375 18.99 -5.43 -34.28
C ASN A 375 18.94 -5.43 -32.73
N ALA A 376 18.97 -4.20 -32.17
CA ALA A 376 18.72 -3.76 -30.77
C ALA A 376 19.86 -3.81 -29.71
N ALA A 377 20.48 -2.63 -29.51
CA ALA A 377 20.93 -1.95 -28.27
C ALA A 377 21.56 -2.70 -27.04
N PRO A 378 22.63 -2.14 -26.42
CA PRO A 378 23.27 -2.70 -25.22
C PRO A 378 22.77 -2.11 -23.87
N ALA A 379 22.90 -2.91 -22.80
CA ALA A 379 22.72 -2.50 -21.39
C ALA A 379 23.78 -3.20 -20.49
N PRO A 380 24.08 -2.72 -19.27
CA PRO A 380 25.47 -2.68 -18.79
C PRO A 380 25.96 -3.86 -17.94
N ALA A 381 27.28 -3.94 -17.77
CA ALA A 381 28.00 -5.00 -17.07
C ALA A 381 27.77 -5.03 -15.54
N ALA A 382 27.63 -6.25 -15.01
CA ALA A 382 27.64 -6.51 -13.57
C ALA A 382 29.06 -6.40 -12.99
N ARG A 383 29.16 -5.95 -11.72
CA ARG A 383 30.41 -5.54 -11.07
C ARG A 383 30.91 -6.63 -10.12
N ASN A 384 32.09 -7.21 -10.41
CA ASN A 384 32.74 -8.14 -9.48
C ASN A 384 33.09 -7.44 -8.16
N LEU A 385 32.72 -8.06 -7.04
CA LEU A 385 33.14 -7.68 -5.69
C LEU A 385 33.89 -8.85 -5.04
N PRO A 386 35.12 -8.67 -4.53
CA PRO A 386 35.82 -9.71 -3.78
C PRO A 386 35.17 -10.00 -2.42
N ARG A 387 35.22 -11.27 -2.00
CA ARG A 387 34.73 -11.72 -0.70
C ARG A 387 35.79 -11.43 0.40
N PRO A 388 35.46 -10.78 1.53
CA PRO A 388 36.40 -10.58 2.62
C PRO A 388 36.69 -11.90 3.37
N PRO A 389 37.86 -12.02 4.04
CA PRO A 389 38.25 -13.21 4.79
C PRO A 389 37.51 -13.34 6.14
N ARG A 390 37.63 -14.53 6.75
CA ARG A 390 36.96 -14.91 8.01
C ARG A 390 37.95 -14.88 9.18
N GLU A 391 37.90 -13.83 9.99
CA GLU A 391 38.62 -13.78 11.27
C GLU A 391 37.82 -14.46 12.40
N GLY A 392 38.44 -14.59 13.58
CA GLY A 392 37.74 -14.90 14.84
C GLY A 392 37.83 -16.35 15.32
N ALA A 393 39.02 -16.78 15.73
CA ALA A 393 39.23 -18.01 16.50
C ALA A 393 40.04 -17.71 17.78
N THR A 394 39.37 -17.18 18.81
CA THR A 394 39.75 -17.25 20.24
C THR A 394 38.68 -16.55 21.10
N ARG A 395 37.89 -17.29 21.87
CA ARG A 395 38.15 -17.52 23.30
C ARG A 395 37.24 -18.60 23.86
#